data_AF-A0A8G1GJT4-F1
#
_entry.id   AF-A0A8G1GJT4-F1
#
_cell.length_a   1.000
_cell.length_b   1.000
_cell.length_c   1.000
_cell.angle_alpha   90.00
_cell.angle_beta   90.00
_cell.angle_gamma   90.00
#
_symmetry.space_group_name_H-M   'P 1'
#
loop_
_entity.id
_entity.type
_entity.pdbx_description
1 polymer ?
#
loop_
_entity_poly.entity_id
_entity_poly.type
_entity_poly.pdbx_seq_one_letter_code
_entity_poly.pdbx_strand_id
1 'polypeptide(L)'
;MIGEILPSPVATGSTFVDHDAALAALYPQEAAAVASARPKRRREYANVRMCARRAMSELGVPPVPVLSGPRGEPLWPDDIVGSLTHCPGFRAAAVGRSSAFAGLGIDAEPNRPLTQDLLEFVSLPQERARVHALTRSSPDVCWDRLLFSAKETVFKTWFPLAARELDFTEADIRIDPGSGTFSARLLVPGPVLDGERVDGFNGRWLSRRGILLTAIALRRTTGQ
;
A
#
# COMPACT_ATOMS: atom_id res chain seq x y z
N MET A 1 -12.31 4.81 -5.74
CA MET A 1 -11.10 4.30 -6.42
C MET A 1 -10.34 3.37 -5.49
N ILE A 2 -9.36 3.81 -4.69
CA ILE A 2 -8.72 2.89 -3.72
C ILE A 2 -9.70 2.39 -2.64
N GLY A 3 -10.66 3.23 -2.21
CA GLY A 3 -11.72 2.84 -1.29
C GLY A 3 -12.68 1.76 -1.82
N GLU A 4 -12.66 1.42 -3.11
CA GLU A 4 -13.50 0.34 -3.66
C GLU A 4 -12.97 -1.05 -3.28
N ILE A 5 -11.67 -1.14 -2.95
CA ILE A 5 -10.99 -2.38 -2.58
C ILE A 5 -10.60 -2.43 -1.10
N LEU A 6 -11.10 -1.48 -0.29
CA LEU A 6 -10.90 -1.43 1.16
C LEU A 6 -12.25 -1.59 1.88
N PRO A 7 -12.30 -2.34 3.00
CA PRO A 7 -13.53 -2.50 3.75
C PRO A 7 -13.81 -1.29 4.65
N SER A 8 -15.08 -1.03 4.95
CA SER A 8 -15.47 -0.11 6.03
C SER A 8 -14.98 -0.65 7.40
N PRO A 9 -14.53 0.21 8.35
CA PRO A 9 -14.51 1.67 8.30
C PRO A 9 -13.16 2.29 7.89
N VAL A 10 -12.44 1.73 6.90
CA VAL A 10 -11.24 2.40 6.36
C VAL A 10 -11.65 3.66 5.59
N ALA A 11 -11.05 4.79 5.93
CA ALA A 11 -11.20 6.06 5.22
C ALA A 11 -10.06 6.26 4.21
N THR A 12 -10.32 6.98 3.12
CA THR A 12 -9.35 7.11 2.03
C THR A 12 -9.29 8.50 1.43
N GLY A 13 -8.08 8.96 1.11
CA GLY A 13 -7.86 10.17 0.33
C GLY A 13 -7.09 9.84 -0.93
N SER A 14 -7.48 10.40 -2.08
CA SER A 14 -6.71 10.23 -3.32
C SER A 14 -6.78 11.44 -4.25
N THR A 15 -5.81 11.55 -5.15
CA THR A 15 -5.76 12.55 -6.23
C THR A 15 -5.02 12.01 -7.44
N PHE A 16 -5.42 12.44 -8.64
CA PHE A 16 -4.71 12.17 -9.90
C PHE A 16 -3.80 13.32 -10.33
N VAL A 17 -3.98 14.48 -9.72
CA VAL A 17 -3.24 15.71 -10.03
C VAL A 17 -2.45 16.15 -8.81
N ASP A 18 -1.26 16.68 -9.06
CA ASP A 18 -0.47 17.37 -8.05
C ASP A 18 -1.05 18.76 -7.82
N HIS A 19 -1.20 19.13 -6.56
CA HIS A 19 -1.65 20.44 -6.11
C HIS A 19 -0.44 21.18 -5.55
N ASP A 20 -0.04 22.29 -6.16
CA ASP A 20 1.10 23.08 -5.66
C ASP A 20 0.81 23.65 -4.25
N ALA A 21 -0.45 23.96 -3.96
CA ALA A 21 -0.91 24.35 -2.63
C ALA A 21 -0.62 23.29 -1.55
N ALA A 22 -0.48 22.00 -1.91
CA ALA A 22 -0.13 20.96 -0.95
C ALA A 22 1.25 21.19 -0.34
N LEU A 23 2.19 21.76 -1.10
CA LEU A 23 3.55 22.04 -0.63
C LEU A 23 3.55 23.17 0.42
N ALA A 24 2.75 24.22 0.19
CA ALA A 24 2.57 25.31 1.14
C ALA A 24 1.78 24.88 2.39
N ALA A 25 0.95 23.85 2.27
CA ALA A 25 0.15 23.29 3.36
C ALA A 25 0.86 22.17 4.15
N LEU A 26 2.16 21.94 3.95
CA LEU A 26 2.94 21.05 4.81
C LEU A 26 3.02 21.64 6.22
N TYR A 27 2.93 20.78 7.23
CA TYR A 27 3.28 21.21 8.59
C TYR A 27 4.78 21.54 8.67
N PRO A 28 5.22 22.43 9.59
CA PRO A 28 6.63 22.79 9.72
C PRO A 28 7.58 21.60 9.83
N GLN A 29 7.19 20.57 10.58
CA GLN A 29 7.96 19.34 10.76
C GLN A 29 8.05 18.52 9.47
N GLU A 30 6.96 18.44 8.69
CA GLU A 30 6.94 17.78 7.38
C GLU A 30 7.81 18.53 6.36
N ALA A 31 7.72 19.86 6.34
CA ALA A 31 8.51 20.71 5.46
C ALA A 31 10.01 20.58 5.73
N ALA A 32 10.39 20.53 7.01
CA ALA A 32 11.77 20.29 7.44
C ALA A 32 12.27 18.91 6.98
N ALA A 33 11.45 17.86 7.09
CA ALA A 33 11.80 16.49 6.72
C ALA A 33 12.15 16.32 5.22
N VAL A 34 11.65 17.20 4.35
CA VAL A 34 11.93 17.16 2.90
C VAL A 34 12.68 18.38 2.39
N ALA A 35 13.27 19.19 3.27
CA ALA A 35 13.95 20.43 2.90
C ALA A 35 15.10 20.20 1.90
N SER A 36 15.89 19.13 2.09
CA SER A 36 17.01 18.74 1.22
C SER A 36 16.59 17.91 -0.01
N ALA A 37 15.31 17.52 -0.11
CA ALA A 37 14.84 16.68 -1.20
C ALA A 37 14.68 17.47 -2.49
N ARG A 38 14.88 16.79 -3.64
CA ARG A 38 14.65 17.37 -4.97
C ARG A 38 13.20 17.87 -5.11
N PRO A 39 12.92 18.90 -5.94
CA PRO A 39 11.59 19.49 -6.06
C PRO A 39 10.46 18.48 -6.36
N LYS A 40 10.73 17.50 -7.22
CA LYS A 40 9.78 16.42 -7.55
C LYS A 40 9.38 15.63 -6.29
N ARG A 41 10.36 15.23 -5.48
CA ARG A 41 10.12 14.47 -4.24
C ARG A 41 9.36 15.28 -3.20
N ARG A 42 9.64 16.59 -3.09
CA ARG A 42 8.89 17.49 -2.20
C ARG A 42 7.41 17.57 -2.57
N ARG A 43 7.09 17.68 -3.87
CA ARG A 43 5.71 17.68 -4.37
C ARG A 43 5.00 16.34 -4.13
N GLU A 44 5.66 15.22 -4.43
CA GLU A 44 5.11 13.88 -4.16
C GLU A 44 4.81 13.68 -2.68
N TYR A 45 5.78 14.04 -1.82
CA TYR A 45 5.62 13.97 -0.37
C TYR A 45 4.40 14.78 0.08
N ALA A 46 4.32 16.06 -0.31
CA ALA A 46 3.24 16.94 0.06
C ALA A 46 1.85 16.47 -0.41
N ASN A 47 1.73 16.02 -1.65
CA ASN A 47 0.46 15.58 -2.22
C ASN A 47 -0.05 14.28 -1.57
N VAL A 48 0.85 13.35 -1.25
CA VAL A 48 0.48 12.14 -0.50
C VAL A 48 0.03 12.48 0.92
N ARG A 49 0.68 13.42 1.61
CA ARG A 49 0.25 13.84 2.97
C ARG A 49 -1.05 14.63 2.95
N MET A 50 -1.31 15.40 1.89
CA MET A 50 -2.63 15.98 1.65
C MET A 50 -3.71 14.89 1.56
N CYS A 51 -3.45 13.78 0.84
CA CYS A 51 -4.37 12.64 0.81
C CYS A 51 -4.55 12.01 2.20
N ALA A 52 -3.48 11.86 2.97
CA ALA A 52 -3.55 11.34 4.34
C ALA A 52 -4.45 12.20 5.24
N ARG A 53 -4.30 13.53 5.19
CA ARG A 53 -5.15 14.46 5.94
C ARG A 53 -6.62 14.39 5.54
N ARG A 54 -6.92 14.25 4.24
CA ARG A 54 -8.30 14.03 3.77
C ARG A 54 -8.90 12.74 4.34
N ALA A 55 -8.11 11.67 4.35
CA ALA A 55 -8.52 10.39 4.91
C ALA A 55 -8.75 10.47 6.43
N MET A 56 -7.90 11.19 7.17
CA MET A 56 -8.09 11.45 8.61
C MET A 56 -9.40 12.21 8.86
N SER A 57 -9.65 13.28 8.12
CA SER A 57 -10.89 14.05 8.24
C SER A 57 -12.14 13.20 7.98
N GLU A 58 -12.11 12.33 6.97
CA GLU A 58 -13.19 11.37 6.71
C GLU A 58 -13.38 10.35 7.85
N LEU A 59 -12.29 9.92 8.51
CA LEU A 59 -12.33 9.06 9.69
C LEU A 59 -12.78 9.80 10.98
N GLY A 60 -13.03 11.10 10.90
CA GLY A 60 -13.37 11.94 12.06
C GLY A 60 -12.18 12.23 12.98
N VAL A 61 -10.96 12.17 12.46
CA VAL A 61 -9.72 12.50 13.17
C VAL A 61 -9.23 13.88 12.69
N PRO A 62 -8.89 14.80 13.60
CA PRO A 62 -8.23 16.05 13.23
C PRO A 62 -6.94 15.78 12.41
N PRO A 63 -6.70 16.51 11.30
CA PRO A 63 -5.45 16.41 10.57
C PRO A 63 -4.24 16.72 11.45
N VAL A 64 -3.22 15.86 11.35
CA VAL A 64 -1.93 15.99 12.06
C VAL A 64 -0.77 15.72 11.08
N PRO A 65 0.46 16.15 11.39
CA PRO A 65 1.63 15.81 10.56
C PRO A 65 1.85 14.29 10.50
N VAL A 66 2.21 13.79 9.30
CA VAL A 66 2.59 12.38 9.08
C VAL A 66 4.05 12.35 8.62
N LEU A 67 4.94 12.20 9.61
CA LEU A 67 6.38 12.15 9.40
C LEU A 67 6.81 10.80 8.81
N SER A 68 8.09 10.70 8.44
CA SER A 68 8.69 9.45 8.00
C SER A 68 9.63 8.92 9.07
N GLY A 69 9.47 7.65 9.42
CA GLY A 69 10.39 6.92 10.28
C GLY A 69 11.71 6.59 9.57
N PRO A 70 12.65 5.95 10.28
CA PRO A 70 14.00 5.70 9.77
C PRO A 70 14.05 4.85 8.50
N ARG A 71 13.04 4.01 8.26
CA ARG A 71 12.93 3.16 7.05
C ARG A 71 11.95 3.75 6.02
N GLY A 72 11.51 5.00 6.23
CA GLY A 72 10.61 5.72 5.32
C GLY A 72 9.13 5.45 5.56
N GLU A 73 8.79 4.57 6.51
CA GLU A 73 7.43 4.28 6.93
C GLU A 73 6.72 5.53 7.47
N PRO A 74 5.41 5.72 7.21
CA PRO A 74 4.66 6.83 7.78
C PRO A 74 4.48 6.65 9.29
N LEU A 75 4.78 7.71 10.05
CA LEU A 75 4.50 7.79 11.48
C LEU A 75 3.08 8.32 11.67
N TRP A 76 2.15 7.42 11.92
CA TRP A 76 0.75 7.74 12.22
C TRP A 76 0.59 8.22 13.67
N PRO A 77 -0.41 9.08 13.95
CA PRO A 77 -0.76 9.37 15.33
C PRO A 77 -1.27 8.12 16.05
N ASP A 78 -1.29 8.19 17.38
CA ASP A 78 -1.91 7.19 18.22
C ASP A 78 -3.35 6.90 17.75
N ASP A 79 -3.80 5.66 17.96
CA ASP A 79 -5.10 5.14 17.53
C ASP A 79 -5.34 5.02 16.01
N ILE A 80 -4.34 5.30 15.16
CA ILE A 80 -4.44 5.17 13.71
C ILE A 80 -3.41 4.18 13.15
N VAL A 81 -3.87 3.34 12.24
CA VAL A 81 -3.03 2.63 11.27
C VAL A 81 -3.31 3.16 9.88
N GLY A 82 -2.32 3.10 9.00
CA GLY A 82 -2.52 3.59 7.64
C GLY A 82 -1.40 3.23 6.69
N SER A 83 -1.62 3.53 5.42
CA SER A 83 -0.66 3.31 4.36
C SER A 83 -0.75 4.42 3.31
N LEU A 84 0.38 4.68 2.66
CA LEU A 84 0.55 5.73 1.66
C LEU A 84 1.07 5.10 0.36
N THR A 85 0.60 5.60 -0.78
CA THR A 85 1.17 5.23 -2.08
C THR A 85 1.15 6.40 -3.07
N HIS A 86 2.07 6.35 -4.02
CA HIS A 86 2.13 7.26 -5.16
C HIS A 86 2.82 6.59 -6.33
N CYS A 87 2.36 6.91 -7.53
CA CYS A 87 3.02 6.60 -8.79
C CYS A 87 2.81 7.77 -9.76
N PRO A 88 3.42 7.81 -10.95
CA PRO A 88 3.07 8.81 -11.94
C PRO A 88 1.54 8.88 -12.16
N GLY A 89 0.95 10.07 -12.00
CA GLY A 89 -0.48 10.30 -12.19
C GLY A 89 -1.41 9.87 -11.05
N PHE A 90 -0.90 9.41 -9.90
CA PHE A 90 -1.76 9.03 -8.78
C PHE A 90 -1.08 9.16 -7.40
N ARG A 91 -1.84 9.57 -6.39
CA ARG A 91 -1.44 9.57 -4.96
C ARG A 91 -2.63 9.13 -4.12
N ALA A 92 -2.37 8.32 -3.10
CA ALA A 92 -3.42 7.89 -2.18
C ALA A 92 -2.90 7.65 -0.77
N ALA A 93 -3.84 7.71 0.17
CA ALA A 93 -3.69 7.30 1.55
C ALA A 93 -4.93 6.52 1.98
N ALA A 94 -4.73 5.54 2.84
CA ALA A 94 -5.79 4.82 3.54
C ALA A 94 -5.47 4.83 5.03
N VAL A 95 -6.49 5.11 5.86
CA VAL A 95 -6.34 5.16 7.33
C VAL A 95 -7.53 4.47 8.00
N GLY A 96 -7.28 3.85 9.14
CA GLY A 96 -8.28 3.18 9.97
C GLY A 96 -7.90 3.25 11.44
N ARG A 97 -8.86 2.96 12.32
CA ARG A 97 -8.59 2.90 13.76
C ARG A 97 -7.77 1.65 14.10
N SER A 98 -6.72 1.81 14.91
CA SER A 98 -5.86 0.70 15.34
C SER A 98 -6.59 -0.35 16.19
N SER A 99 -7.73 0.03 16.79
CA SER A 99 -8.64 -0.87 17.50
C SER A 99 -9.41 -1.82 16.57
N ALA A 100 -9.63 -1.42 15.31
CA ALA A 100 -10.33 -2.24 14.32
C ALA A 100 -9.37 -2.96 13.35
N PHE A 101 -8.23 -2.35 13.06
CA PHE A 101 -7.24 -2.85 12.10
C PHE A 101 -5.86 -2.92 12.74
N ALA A 102 -5.22 -4.08 12.62
CA ALA A 102 -3.85 -4.27 13.04
C ALA A 102 -2.85 -3.66 12.05
N GLY A 103 -3.19 -3.65 10.76
CA GLY A 103 -2.34 -3.10 9.72
C GLY A 103 -3.12 -2.81 8.44
N LEU A 104 -2.68 -1.78 7.72
CA LEU A 104 -3.17 -1.44 6.38
C LEU A 104 -1.97 -1.36 5.44
N GLY A 105 -2.11 -1.92 4.24
CA GLY A 105 -1.15 -1.77 3.16
C GLY A 105 -1.89 -1.37 1.89
N ILE A 106 -1.39 -0.34 1.20
CA ILE A 106 -1.86 0.00 -0.14
C ILE A 106 -0.69 0.25 -1.07
N ASP A 107 -0.90 -0.08 -2.32
CA ASP A 107 0.04 0.23 -3.38
C ASP A 107 -0.66 0.58 -4.69
N ALA A 108 0.00 1.40 -5.50
CA ALA A 108 -0.50 1.88 -6.76
C ALA A 108 0.63 1.95 -7.77
N GLU A 109 0.42 1.34 -8.93
CA GLU A 109 1.39 1.27 -10.01
C GLU A 109 0.74 1.63 -11.35
N PRO A 110 1.45 2.23 -12.31
CA PRO A 110 0.95 2.36 -13.67
C PRO A 110 0.71 0.98 -14.26
N ASN A 111 -0.39 0.77 -14.98
CA ASN A 111 -0.67 -0.48 -15.70
C ASN A 111 0.26 -0.60 -16.93
N ARG A 112 1.53 -0.90 -16.67
CA ARG A 112 2.62 -1.03 -17.62
C ARG A 112 3.53 -2.18 -17.18
N PRO A 113 4.09 -2.94 -18.13
CA PRO A 113 4.90 -4.11 -17.81
C PRO A 113 6.14 -3.73 -16.99
N LEU A 114 6.66 -4.71 -16.25
CA LEU A 114 7.99 -4.67 -15.68
C LEU A 114 9.01 -4.99 -16.79
N THR A 115 10.28 -4.66 -16.54
CA THR A 115 11.37 -5.30 -17.27
C THR A 115 11.47 -6.75 -16.83
N GLN A 116 12.01 -7.62 -17.70
CA GLN A 116 12.20 -9.02 -17.37
C GLN A 116 13.10 -9.19 -16.13
N ASP A 117 14.22 -8.48 -16.07
CA ASP A 117 15.15 -8.51 -14.93
C ASP A 117 14.47 -8.14 -13.61
N LEU A 118 13.60 -7.12 -13.64
CA LEU A 118 12.87 -6.71 -12.44
C LEU A 118 11.83 -7.76 -12.04
N LEU A 119 11.11 -8.35 -13.00
CA LEU A 119 10.21 -9.46 -12.71
C LEU A 119 10.97 -10.63 -12.07
N GLU A 120 12.12 -11.02 -12.62
CA GLU A 120 12.94 -12.11 -12.07
C GLU A 120 13.44 -11.81 -10.66
N PHE A 121 13.80 -10.56 -10.37
CA PHE A 121 14.23 -10.12 -9.05
C PHE A 121 13.11 -10.14 -8.00
N VAL A 122 11.89 -9.73 -8.35
CA VAL A 122 10.78 -9.55 -7.39
C VAL A 122 9.83 -10.75 -7.27
N SER A 123 10.12 -11.86 -7.96
CA SER A 123 9.20 -12.99 -8.05
C SER A 123 9.84 -14.36 -7.85
N LEU A 124 9.05 -15.29 -7.33
CA LEU A 124 9.35 -16.71 -7.31
C LEU A 124 9.10 -17.35 -8.69
N PRO A 125 9.79 -18.44 -9.03
CA PRO A 125 9.57 -19.16 -10.30
C PRO A 125 8.10 -19.55 -10.53
N GLN A 126 7.40 -19.96 -9.47
CA GLN A 126 5.99 -20.37 -9.55
C GLN A 126 5.05 -19.17 -9.74
N GLU A 127 5.43 -17.99 -9.25
CA GLU A 127 4.68 -16.75 -9.48
C GLU A 127 4.81 -16.32 -10.94
N ARG A 128 6.01 -16.38 -11.53
CA ARG A 128 6.23 -16.09 -12.96
C ARG A 128 5.39 -17.00 -13.86
N ALA A 129 5.35 -18.30 -13.55
CA ALA A 129 4.52 -19.24 -14.30
C ALA A 129 3.02 -18.85 -14.27
N ARG A 130 2.50 -18.45 -13.10
CA ARG A 130 1.11 -17.97 -12.96
C ARG A 130 0.87 -16.66 -13.68
N VAL A 131 1.79 -15.69 -13.55
CA VAL A 131 1.73 -14.41 -14.27
C VAL A 131 1.68 -14.63 -15.78
N HIS A 132 2.55 -15.48 -16.35
CA HIS A 132 2.52 -15.79 -17.78
C HIS A 132 1.21 -16.44 -18.22
N ALA A 133 0.61 -17.29 -17.39
CA ALA A 133 -0.71 -17.85 -17.67
C ALA A 133 -1.80 -16.77 -17.67
N LEU A 134 -1.79 -15.88 -16.68
CA LEU A 134 -2.74 -14.76 -16.59
C LEU A 134 -2.62 -13.83 -17.80
N THR A 135 -1.40 -13.44 -18.17
CA THR A 135 -1.14 -12.55 -19.33
C THR A 135 -1.68 -13.13 -20.64
N ARG A 136 -1.64 -14.46 -20.83
CA ARG A 136 -2.25 -15.10 -22.00
C ARG A 136 -3.78 -15.06 -21.97
N SER A 137 -4.39 -15.10 -20.78
CA SER A 137 -5.86 -15.14 -20.61
C SER A 137 -6.53 -13.76 -20.56
N SER A 138 -5.82 -12.73 -20.10
CA SER A 138 -6.35 -11.39 -19.90
C SER A 138 -5.23 -10.35 -20.13
N PRO A 139 -5.03 -9.89 -21.37
CA PRO A 139 -3.87 -9.06 -21.73
C PRO A 139 -3.98 -7.59 -21.29
N ASP A 140 -5.17 -7.13 -20.87
CA ASP A 140 -5.42 -5.73 -20.50
C ASP A 140 -4.77 -5.32 -19.16
N VAL A 141 -4.37 -6.30 -18.35
CA VAL A 141 -3.70 -6.10 -17.06
C VAL A 141 -2.26 -6.56 -17.17
N CYS A 142 -1.32 -5.70 -16.79
CA CYS A 142 0.08 -6.06 -16.59
C CYS A 142 0.22 -6.86 -15.28
N TRP A 143 -0.01 -8.17 -15.34
CA TRP A 143 -0.03 -9.05 -14.17
C TRP A 143 1.30 -9.15 -13.44
N ASP A 144 2.41 -8.97 -14.15
CA ASP A 144 3.76 -8.84 -13.60
C ASP A 144 3.87 -7.62 -12.68
N ARG A 145 3.37 -6.47 -13.15
CA ARG A 145 3.30 -5.23 -12.36
C ARG A 145 2.32 -5.36 -11.20
N LEU A 146 1.20 -6.04 -11.40
CA LEU A 146 0.23 -6.29 -10.33
C LEU A 146 0.82 -7.17 -9.23
N LEU A 147 1.60 -8.20 -9.59
CA LEU A 147 2.35 -9.01 -8.65
C LEU A 147 3.31 -8.15 -7.83
N PHE A 148 4.10 -7.29 -8.47
CA PHE A 148 4.99 -6.35 -7.79
C PHE A 148 4.22 -5.44 -6.81
N SER A 149 3.13 -4.83 -7.27
CA SER A 149 2.29 -3.99 -6.41
C SER A 149 1.72 -4.77 -5.21
N ALA A 150 1.29 -6.02 -5.41
CA ALA A 150 0.81 -6.87 -4.33
C ALA A 150 1.91 -7.17 -3.30
N LYS A 151 3.17 -7.37 -3.72
CA LYS A 151 4.31 -7.56 -2.82
C LYS A 151 4.61 -6.30 -2.01
N GLU A 152 4.59 -5.12 -2.64
CA GLU A 152 4.73 -3.83 -1.95
C GLU A 152 3.61 -3.61 -0.92
N THR A 153 2.37 -3.97 -1.26
CA THR A 153 1.23 -3.92 -0.34
C THR A 153 1.39 -4.89 0.83
N VAL A 154 1.93 -6.09 0.60
CA VAL A 154 2.28 -7.04 1.67
C VAL A 154 3.35 -6.45 2.58
N PHE A 155 4.44 -5.92 2.03
CA PHE A 155 5.51 -5.29 2.80
C PHE A 155 4.98 -4.14 3.67
N LYS A 156 4.14 -3.26 3.11
CA LYS A 156 3.54 -2.13 3.84
C LYS A 156 2.58 -2.56 4.95
N THR A 157 1.95 -3.73 4.81
CA THR A 157 1.11 -4.32 5.88
C THR A 157 1.98 -4.98 6.94
N TRP A 158 3.05 -5.64 6.51
CA TRP A 158 3.98 -6.42 7.31
C TRP A 158 4.88 -5.57 8.22
N PHE A 159 5.53 -4.56 7.65
CA PHE A 159 6.62 -3.85 8.32
C PHE A 159 6.21 -3.22 9.66
N PRO A 160 5.04 -2.56 9.80
CA PRO A 160 4.59 -2.03 11.08
C PRO A 160 4.36 -3.10 12.17
N LEU A 161 4.08 -4.34 11.77
CA LEU A 161 3.79 -5.45 12.69
C LEU A 161 5.05 -6.20 13.13
N ALA A 162 5.99 -6.36 12.21
CA ALA A 162 7.17 -7.20 12.42
C ALA A 162 8.45 -6.42 12.70
N ALA A 163 8.47 -5.11 12.38
CA ALA A 163 9.64 -4.22 12.49
C ALA A 163 10.93 -4.80 11.85
N ARG A 164 10.76 -5.62 10.80
CA ARG A 164 11.84 -6.25 10.05
C ARG A 164 11.50 -6.28 8.57
N GLU A 165 12.54 -6.30 7.75
CA GLU A 165 12.40 -6.44 6.30
C GLU A 165 11.72 -7.76 5.93
N LEU A 166 11.05 -7.76 4.77
CA LEU A 166 10.48 -8.93 4.13
C LEU A 166 10.92 -8.89 2.66
N ASP A 167 11.76 -9.83 2.26
CA ASP A 167 12.25 -9.91 0.89
C ASP A 167 11.13 -10.34 -0.07
N PHE A 168 11.23 -9.95 -1.34
CA PHE A 168 10.25 -10.34 -2.35
C PHE A 168 10.08 -11.86 -2.47
N THR A 169 11.12 -12.65 -2.18
CA THR A 169 11.08 -14.11 -2.22
C THR A 169 10.53 -14.75 -0.95
N GLU A 170 10.28 -13.97 0.11
CA GLU A 170 9.76 -14.46 1.40
C GLU A 170 8.23 -14.49 1.49
N ALA A 171 7.53 -14.18 0.40
CA ALA A 171 6.08 -14.32 0.29
C ALA A 171 5.68 -14.90 -1.07
N ASP A 172 4.70 -15.78 -1.12
CA ASP A 172 4.14 -16.36 -2.34
C ASP A 172 2.74 -15.80 -2.61
N ILE A 173 2.58 -15.05 -3.70
CA ILE A 173 1.35 -14.35 -4.09
C ILE A 173 0.56 -15.17 -5.11
N ARG A 174 -0.73 -15.37 -4.84
CA ARG A 174 -1.71 -15.90 -5.79
C ARG A 174 -2.76 -14.83 -6.08
N ILE A 175 -2.89 -14.46 -7.35
CA ILE A 175 -3.88 -13.49 -7.82
C ILE A 175 -5.06 -14.27 -8.38
N ASP A 176 -6.26 -13.91 -7.95
CA ASP A 176 -7.51 -14.37 -8.55
C ASP A 176 -8.10 -13.23 -9.40
N PRO A 177 -8.07 -13.37 -10.75
CA PRO A 177 -8.59 -12.35 -11.63
C PRO A 177 -10.12 -12.21 -11.56
N GLY A 178 -10.84 -13.30 -11.26
CA GLY A 178 -12.30 -13.34 -11.31
C GLY A 178 -12.95 -12.64 -10.12
N SER A 179 -12.34 -12.74 -8.93
CA SER A 179 -12.85 -12.10 -7.71
C SER A 179 -12.23 -10.74 -7.41
N GLY A 180 -11.19 -10.32 -8.14
CA GLY A 180 -10.44 -9.10 -7.83
C GLY A 180 -9.68 -9.20 -6.51
N THR A 181 -9.21 -10.40 -6.16
CA THR A 181 -8.51 -10.67 -4.90
C THR A 181 -7.11 -11.23 -5.13
N PHE A 182 -6.28 -11.17 -4.10
CA PHE A 182 -5.04 -11.93 -4.04
C PHE A 182 -4.81 -12.45 -2.62
N SER A 183 -4.07 -13.54 -2.51
CA SER A 183 -3.56 -14.05 -1.24
C SER A 183 -2.04 -14.04 -1.25
N ALA A 184 -1.45 -13.74 -0.10
CA ALA A 184 -0.02 -13.77 0.15
C ALA A 184 0.23 -14.80 1.24
N ARG A 185 0.96 -15.87 0.92
CA ARG A 185 1.44 -16.83 1.92
C ARG A 185 2.86 -16.47 2.30
N LEU A 186 3.11 -16.25 3.59
CA LEU A 186 4.46 -15.98 4.08
C LEU A 186 5.29 -17.27 4.06
N LEU A 187 6.53 -17.17 3.59
CA LEU A 187 7.50 -18.27 3.55
C LEU A 187 8.52 -18.17 4.71
N VAL A 188 8.29 -17.24 5.62
CA VAL A 188 9.02 -17.01 6.86
C VAL A 188 8.03 -16.86 8.02
N PRO A 189 8.45 -17.07 9.28
CA PRO A 189 7.55 -16.90 10.43
C PRO A 189 6.96 -15.50 10.49
N GLY A 190 5.63 -15.39 10.39
CA GLY A 190 4.96 -14.10 10.43
C GLY A 190 4.85 -13.48 11.82
N PRO A 191 4.37 -12.23 11.92
CA PRO A 191 4.16 -11.57 13.20
C PRO A 191 3.09 -12.29 14.00
N VAL A 192 3.16 -12.14 15.33
CA VAL A 192 2.10 -12.59 16.23
C VAL A 192 1.14 -11.43 16.43
N LEU A 193 -0.13 -11.64 16.07
CA LEU A 193 -1.21 -10.69 16.24
C LEU A 193 -2.27 -11.32 17.14
N ASP A 194 -2.61 -10.63 18.23
CA ASP A 194 -3.66 -11.07 19.17
C ASP A 194 -3.45 -12.51 19.70
N GLY A 195 -2.18 -12.92 19.86
CA GLY A 195 -1.78 -14.25 20.33
C GLY A 195 -1.57 -15.30 19.24
N GLU A 196 -2.00 -15.03 18.01
CA GLU A 196 -1.93 -15.96 16.89
C GLU A 196 -0.87 -15.54 15.87
N ARG A 197 -0.19 -16.52 15.26
CA ARG A 197 0.77 -16.24 14.19
C ARG A 197 0.02 -15.98 12.89
N VAL A 198 0.35 -14.87 12.22
CA VAL A 198 -0.17 -14.56 10.89
C VAL A 198 0.72 -15.24 9.84
N ASP A 199 0.21 -16.26 9.15
CA ASP A 199 0.97 -16.98 8.11
C ASP A 199 0.74 -16.44 6.69
N GLY A 200 -0.07 -15.38 6.57
CA GLY A 200 -0.37 -14.78 5.28
C GLY A 200 -1.36 -13.63 5.37
N PHE A 201 -1.59 -13.00 4.22
CA PHE A 201 -2.53 -11.89 4.08
C PHE A 201 -3.49 -12.13 2.92
N ASN A 202 -4.71 -11.64 3.06
CA ASN A 202 -5.67 -11.58 1.96
C ASN A 202 -5.86 -10.11 1.57
N GLY A 203 -5.80 -9.85 0.28
CA GLY A 203 -5.92 -8.53 -0.29
C GLY A 203 -6.87 -8.49 -1.47
N ARG A 204 -7.14 -7.27 -1.91
CA ARG A 204 -7.97 -6.96 -3.07
C ARG A 204 -7.17 -6.14 -4.06
N TRP A 205 -7.53 -6.23 -5.33
CA TRP A 205 -6.89 -5.47 -6.38
C TRP A 205 -7.91 -4.91 -7.37
N LEU A 206 -7.53 -3.83 -8.06
CA LEU A 206 -8.34 -3.16 -9.07
C LEU A 206 -7.45 -2.55 -10.15
N SER A 207 -7.85 -2.69 -11.42
CA SER A 207 -7.28 -1.91 -12.53
C SER A 207 -8.29 -0.86 -12.97
N ARG A 208 -7.93 0.42 -12.87
CA ARG A 208 -8.83 1.52 -13.27
C ARG A 208 -8.04 2.73 -13.73
N ARG A 209 -8.46 3.33 -14.86
CA ARG A 209 -7.83 4.54 -15.44
C ARG A 209 -6.32 4.38 -15.66
N GLY A 210 -5.89 3.18 -16.09
CA GLY A 210 -4.48 2.88 -16.33
C GLY A 210 -3.62 2.76 -15.07
N ILE A 211 -4.23 2.66 -13.88
CA ILE A 211 -3.56 2.44 -12.60
C ILE A 211 -4.00 1.09 -12.05
N LEU A 212 -3.02 0.30 -11.62
CA LEU A 212 -3.18 -0.91 -10.82
C LEU A 212 -3.15 -0.53 -9.35
N LEU A 213 -4.09 -1.03 -8.57
CA LEU A 213 -4.20 -0.79 -7.14
C LEU A 213 -4.23 -2.13 -6.42
N THR A 214 -3.51 -2.22 -5.32
CA THR A 214 -3.59 -3.36 -4.41
C THR A 214 -3.79 -2.85 -2.98
N ALA A 215 -4.54 -3.61 -2.19
CA ALA A 215 -4.84 -3.25 -0.81
C ALA A 215 -4.97 -4.48 0.07
N ILE A 216 -4.45 -4.38 1.30
CA ILE A 216 -4.70 -5.31 2.41
C ILE A 216 -5.22 -4.50 3.58
N ALA A 217 -6.28 -5.00 4.21
CA ALA A 217 -6.78 -4.49 5.47
C ALA A 217 -6.83 -5.63 6.50
N LEU A 218 -5.81 -5.70 7.34
CA LEU A 218 -5.69 -6.72 8.37
C LEU A 218 -6.54 -6.31 9.58
N ARG A 219 -7.71 -6.92 9.72
CA ARG A 219 -8.58 -6.69 10.88
C ARG A 219 -7.98 -7.31 12.14
N ARG A 220 -8.22 -6.67 13.29
CA ARG A 220 -8.11 -7.36 14.57
C ARG A 220 -9.29 -8.30 14.72
N THR A 221 -9.05 -9.50 15.20
CA THR A 221 -10.11 -10.31 15.78
C THR A 221 -10.50 -9.61 17.08
N THR A 222 -11.65 -8.94 17.09
CA THR A 222 -12.23 -8.49 18.36
C THR A 222 -12.28 -9.70 19.27
N GLY A 223 -11.59 -9.64 20.42
CA GLY A 223 -11.74 -10.64 21.46
C GLY A 223 -13.23 -10.86 21.71
N GLN A 224 -13.66 -12.12 21.70
CA GLN A 224 -14.94 -12.49 22.29
C GLN A 224 -14.96 -12.13 23.77
#